data_AF-A0A2E2ZFI6-F1
#
_entry.id   AF-A0A2E2ZFI6-F1
#
_cell.length_a   1.000
_cell.length_b   1.000
_cell.length_c   1.000
_cell.angle_alpha   90.00
_cell.angle_beta   90.00
_cell.angle_gamma   90.00
#
_symmetry.space_group_name_H-M   'P 1'
#
loop_
_entity.id
_entity.type
_entity.pdbx_description
1 polymer ?
#
loop_
_entity_poly.entity_id
_entity_poly.type
_entity_poly.pdbx_seq_one_letter_code
_entity_poly.pdbx_strand_id
1 'polypeptide(L)'
;HDTASVVGAAAAIGENSVEVAATLKVARTIWIVPLVIFSAWIFRNQKDNFGLPLFVVLFVMASLLNAFFEPDAAFTSYLKLINKICLLTGLFCIGTQISLENLKTIKIKSVILASSVWAFIVPISLILVQKI
;
A
#
# COMPACT_ATOMS: atom_id res chain seq x y z
N HIS A 1 3.23 3.83 -6.03
CA HIS A 1 4.48 4.38 -5.48
C HIS A 1 4.55 4.16 -3.97
N ASP A 2 3.69 4.79 -3.19
CA ASP A 2 3.82 4.73 -1.73
C ASP A 2 3.62 3.33 -1.16
N THR A 3 2.58 2.59 -1.60
CA THR A 3 2.28 1.22 -1.16
C THR A 3 3.49 0.30 -1.28
N ALA A 4 4.06 0.22 -2.48
CA ALA A 4 5.22 -0.60 -2.80
C ALA A 4 6.47 -0.22 -1.98
N SER A 5 6.69 1.07 -1.71
CA SER A 5 7.88 1.51 -0.95
C SER A 5 7.89 0.98 0.49
N VAL A 6 6.78 1.07 1.23
CA VAL A 6 6.74 0.54 2.62
C VAL A 6 6.71 -0.98 2.64
N VAL A 7 6.04 -1.63 1.68
CA VAL A 7 6.03 -3.10 1.61
C VAL A 7 7.44 -3.61 1.25
N GLY A 8 8.17 -2.91 0.38
CA GLY A 8 9.58 -3.20 0.08
C GLY A 8 10.50 -3.00 1.29
N ALA A 9 10.30 -1.94 2.08
CA ALA A 9 11.05 -1.73 3.33
C ALA A 9 10.72 -2.82 4.37
N ALA A 10 9.46 -3.23 4.49
CA ALA A 10 9.05 -4.32 5.37
C ALA A 10 9.61 -5.68 4.92
N ALA A 11 9.76 -5.90 3.60
CA ALA A 11 10.36 -7.10 3.04
C ALA A 11 11.83 -7.28 3.41
N ALA A 12 12.55 -6.20 3.72
CA ALA A 12 13.91 -6.27 4.24
C ALA A 12 13.98 -6.75 5.71
N ILE A 13 12.89 -6.64 6.47
CA ILE A 13 12.83 -7.03 7.89
C ILE A 13 12.27 -8.46 8.05
N GLY A 14 11.28 -8.86 7.25
CA GLY A 14 10.76 -10.23 7.26
C GLY A 14 9.37 -10.39 6.64
N GLU A 15 8.98 -11.63 6.37
CA GLU A 15 7.70 -11.99 5.72
C GLU A 15 6.48 -11.53 6.54
N ASN A 16 6.52 -11.68 7.87
CA ASN A 16 5.45 -11.20 8.75
C ASN A 16 5.26 -9.68 8.68
N SER A 17 6.36 -8.93 8.52
CA SER A 17 6.32 -7.47 8.38
C SER A 17 5.67 -7.05 7.07
N VAL A 18 5.91 -7.79 5.98
CA VAL A 18 5.29 -7.55 4.67
C VAL A 18 3.78 -7.72 4.75
N GLU A 19 3.31 -8.78 5.40
CA GLU A 19 1.88 -9.08 5.54
C GLU A 19 1.16 -8.01 6.35
N VAL A 20 1.72 -7.59 7.48
CA VAL A 20 1.17 -6.51 8.32
C VAL A 20 1.19 -5.17 7.57
N ALA A 21 2.32 -4.83 6.91
CA ALA A 21 2.45 -3.57 6.17
C ALA A 21 1.49 -3.49 4.99
N ALA A 22 1.31 -4.58 4.25
CA ALA A 22 0.35 -4.66 3.14
C ALA A 22 -1.08 -4.50 3.66
N THR A 23 -1.43 -5.23 4.73
CA THR A 23 -2.78 -5.18 5.33
C THR A 23 -3.13 -3.79 5.83
N LEU A 24 -2.25 -3.12 6.59
CA LEU A 24 -2.47 -1.75 7.09
C LEU A 24 -2.67 -0.74 5.96
N LYS A 25 -1.93 -0.91 4.85
CA LYS A 25 -2.07 -0.01 3.70
C LYS A 25 -3.34 -0.22 2.92
N VAL A 26 -3.73 -1.48 2.74
CA VAL A 26 -5.00 -1.79 2.10
C VAL A 26 -6.16 -1.37 2.98
N ALA A 27 -6.07 -1.52 4.31
CA ALA A 27 -7.08 -1.06 5.26
C ALA A 27 -7.35 0.46 5.14
N ARG A 28 -6.30 1.26 4.95
CA ARG A 28 -6.45 2.70 4.69
C ARG A 28 -7.22 2.97 3.40
N THR A 29 -6.93 2.22 2.33
CA THR A 29 -7.66 2.33 1.07
C THR A 29 -9.12 1.91 1.25
N ILE A 30 -9.39 0.81 1.96
CA ILE A 30 -10.75 0.34 2.27
C ILE A 30 -11.53 1.39 3.05
N TRP A 31 -10.92 2.11 3.99
CA TRP A 31 -11.61 3.18 4.73
C TRP A 31 -11.98 4.39 3.86
N ILE A 32 -11.16 4.67 2.84
CA ILE A 32 -11.40 5.76 1.89
C ILE A 32 -12.49 5.37 0.88
N VAL A 33 -12.66 4.08 0.57
CA VAL A 33 -13.65 3.57 -0.41
C VAL A 33 -15.09 4.01 -0.11
N PRO A 34 -15.65 3.86 1.11
CA PRO A 34 -16.98 4.37 1.45
C PRO A 34 -17.11 5.87 1.21
N LEU A 35 -16.07 6.63 1.56
CA LEU A 35 -16.04 8.08 1.42
C LEU A 35 -16.04 8.47 -0.08
N VAL A 36 -15.29 7.75 -0.91
CA VAL A 36 -15.28 7.92 -2.37
C VAL A 36 -16.63 7.55 -2.98
N ILE A 37 -17.26 6.45 -2.56
CA ILE A 37 -18.60 6.04 -3.02
C ILE A 37 -19.64 7.10 -2.65
N PHE A 38 -19.61 7.57 -1.39
CA PHE A 38 -20.53 8.57 -0.89
C PHE A 38 -20.37 9.92 -1.59
N SER A 39 -19.10 10.35 -1.78
CA SER A 39 -18.79 11.55 -2.57
C SER A 39 -19.24 11.40 -4.02
N ALA A 40 -18.98 10.26 -4.66
CA ALA A 40 -19.41 10.00 -6.04
C ALA A 40 -20.95 9.97 -6.17
N TRP A 41 -21.66 9.56 -5.11
CA TRP A 41 -23.12 9.56 -5.07
C TRP A 41 -23.70 10.97 -4.90
N ILE A 42 -23.12 11.80 -4.03
CA ILE A 42 -23.54 13.20 -3.81
C ILE A 42 -23.20 14.09 -5.01
N PHE A 43 -22.00 13.93 -5.58
CA PHE A 43 -21.51 14.71 -6.71
C PHE A 43 -21.83 14.08 -8.07
N ARG A 44 -22.76 13.12 -8.12
CA ARG A 44 -23.17 12.43 -9.35
C ARG A 44 -23.80 13.41 -10.33
N ASN A 45 -23.05 13.81 -11.35
CA ASN A 45 -23.62 14.44 -12.55
C ASN A 45 -24.07 13.34 -13.53
N GLN A 46 -25.17 13.57 -14.27
CA GLN A 46 -25.89 12.57 -15.06
C GLN A 46 -25.11 11.88 -16.21
N LYS A 47 -23.80 12.18 -16.38
CA LYS A 47 -22.99 11.71 -17.51
C LYS A 47 -21.70 10.96 -17.15
N ASP A 48 -21.35 10.83 -15.86
CA ASP A 48 -20.11 10.14 -15.50
C ASP A 48 -20.31 8.65 -15.18
N ASN A 49 -19.52 7.83 -15.86
CA ASN A 49 -19.38 6.40 -15.62
C ASN A 49 -18.96 6.14 -14.16
N PHE A 50 -19.38 5.01 -13.60
CA PHE A 50 -19.04 4.56 -12.24
C PHE A 50 -17.56 4.82 -11.90
N GLY A 51 -17.29 5.88 -11.13
CA GLY A 51 -15.95 6.34 -10.76
C GLY A 51 -15.27 5.51 -9.67
N LEU A 52 -15.68 4.25 -9.50
CA LEU A 52 -15.08 3.35 -8.53
C LEU A 52 -13.67 2.93 -9.01
N PRO A 53 -12.61 3.12 -8.20
CA PRO A 53 -11.28 2.69 -8.59
C PRO A 53 -11.25 1.17 -8.82
N LEU A 54 -10.83 0.75 -10.01
CA LEU A 54 -10.78 -0.67 -10.43
C LEU A 54 -10.07 -1.57 -9.40
N PHE A 55 -9.02 -1.07 -8.76
CA PHE A 55 -8.28 -1.76 -7.70
C PHE A 55 -9.17 -2.25 -6.56
N VAL A 56 -10.17 -1.46 -6.17
CA VAL A 56 -11.07 -1.77 -5.06
C VAL A 56 -11.96 -2.95 -5.41
N VAL A 57 -12.51 -2.93 -6.63
CA VAL A 57 -13.37 -4.00 -7.14
C VAL A 57 -12.59 -5.32 -7.22
N LEU A 58 -11.38 -5.27 -7.78
CA LEU A 58 -10.50 -6.45 -7.87
C LEU A 58 -10.08 -6.97 -6.49
N PHE A 59 -9.78 -6.09 -5.54
CA PHE A 59 -9.43 -6.48 -4.17
C PHE A 59 -10.58 -7.19 -3.45
N VAL A 60 -11.81 -6.64 -3.53
CA VAL A 60 -12.99 -7.27 -2.93
C VAL A 60 -13.25 -8.63 -3.58
N MET A 61 -13.17 -8.72 -4.90
CA MET A 61 -13.33 -9.99 -5.61
C MET A 61 -12.28 -11.02 -5.19
N ALA A 62 -11.01 -10.64 -5.10
CA ALA A 62 -9.93 -11.52 -4.64
C ALA A 62 -10.11 -11.95 -3.18
N SER A 63 -10.56 -11.05 -2.30
CA SER A 63 -10.84 -11.37 -0.91
C SER A 63 -12.00 -12.36 -0.76
N LEU A 64 -13.05 -12.23 -1.58
CA LEU A 64 -14.17 -13.17 -1.60
C LEU A 64 -13.72 -14.53 -2.12
N LEU A 65 -12.94 -14.57 -3.21
CA LEU A 65 -12.37 -15.81 -3.73
C LEU A 65 -11.52 -16.51 -2.66
N ASN A 66 -10.67 -15.77 -1.94
CA ASN A 66 -9.88 -16.32 -0.85
C ASN A 66 -10.76 -16.89 0.28
N ALA A 67 -11.86 -16.22 0.63
CA ALA A 67 -12.77 -16.66 1.69
C ALA A 67 -13.60 -17.90 1.32
N PHE A 68 -13.96 -18.08 0.04
CA PHE A 68 -14.78 -19.22 -0.39
C PHE A 68 -13.97 -20.45 -0.83
N PHE A 69 -12.78 -20.25 -1.41
CA PHE A 69 -11.99 -21.33 -1.99
C PHE A 69 -10.89 -21.86 -1.08
N GLU A 70 -10.54 -21.16 0.02
CA GLU A 70 -9.47 -21.53 0.98
C GLU A 70 -8.29 -22.27 0.31
N PRO A 71 -7.51 -21.57 -0.54
CA PRO A 71 -6.51 -22.22 -1.36
C PRO A 71 -5.42 -22.92 -0.54
N ASP A 72 -4.94 -24.05 -1.05
CA ASP A 72 -3.90 -24.84 -0.40
C ASP A 72 -2.64 -24.02 -0.07
N ALA A 73 -1.94 -24.42 0.99
CA ALA A 73 -0.77 -23.71 1.51
C ALA A 73 0.34 -23.56 0.45
N ALA A 74 0.51 -24.55 -0.43
CA ALA A 74 1.46 -24.47 -1.53
C ALA A 74 1.07 -23.36 -2.53
N PHE A 75 -0.21 -23.28 -2.90
CA PHE A 75 -0.71 -22.26 -3.82
C PHE A 75 -0.55 -20.84 -3.26
N THR A 76 -0.89 -20.65 -1.99
CA THR A 76 -0.69 -19.37 -1.30
C THR A 76 0.78 -18.97 -1.23
N SER A 77 1.68 -19.93 -1.02
CA SER A 77 3.14 -19.67 -1.02
C SER A 77 3.64 -19.19 -2.40
N TYR A 78 3.19 -19.82 -3.50
CA TYR A 78 3.52 -19.36 -4.85
C TYR A 78 3.01 -17.93 -5.11
N LEU A 79 1.79 -17.60 -4.67
CA LEU A 79 1.27 -16.23 -4.78
C LEU A 79 2.09 -15.23 -3.98
N LYS A 80 2.51 -15.56 -2.75
CA LYS A 80 3.40 -14.73 -1.94
C LYS A 80 4.75 -14.49 -2.64
N LEU A 81 5.33 -15.52 -3.25
CA LEU A 81 6.57 -15.42 -4.02
C LEU A 81 6.42 -14.49 -5.23
N ILE A 82 5.36 -14.67 -6.03
CA ILE A 82 5.08 -13.83 -7.20
C ILE A 82 4.89 -12.37 -6.77
N ASN A 83 4.13 -12.12 -5.71
CA ASN A 83 3.94 -10.77 -5.17
C ASN A 83 5.28 -10.13 -4.79
N LYS A 84 6.15 -10.86 -4.09
CA LYS A 84 7.48 -10.39 -3.69
C LYS A 84 8.35 -10.02 -4.89
N ILE A 85 8.41 -10.88 -5.90
CA ILE A 85 9.16 -10.63 -7.14
C ILE A 85 8.60 -9.40 -7.86
N CYS A 86 7.27 -9.29 -7.99
CA CYS A 86 6.62 -8.17 -8.65
C CYS A 86 6.91 -6.84 -7.93
N LEU A 87 6.85 -6.82 -6.59
CA LEU A 87 7.18 -5.65 -5.78
C LEU A 87 8.65 -5.24 -5.91
N LEU A 88 9.58 -6.20 -5.87
CA LEU A 88 11.01 -5.94 -6.05
C LEU A 88 11.30 -5.37 -7.44
N THR A 89 10.74 -5.98 -8.48
CA THR A 89 10.87 -5.50 -9.86
C THR A 89 10.27 -4.10 -10.02
N GLY A 90 9.08 -3.85 -9.46
CA GLY A 90 8.46 -2.53 -9.47
C GLY A 90 9.30 -1.48 -8.76
N LEU A 91 9.88 -1.80 -7.60
CA LEU A 91 10.76 -0.89 -6.86
C LEU A 91 12.06 -0.61 -7.62
N PHE A 92 12.62 -1.63 -8.27
CA PHE A 92 13.78 -1.48 -9.15
C PHE A 92 13.46 -0.53 -10.31
N CYS A 93 12.35 -0.74 -11.02
CA CYS A 93 11.93 0.14 -12.11
C CYS A 93 11.71 1.58 -11.64
N ILE A 94 11.06 1.81 -10.50
CA ILE A 94 10.91 3.15 -9.92
C ILE A 94 12.29 3.77 -9.65
N GLY A 95 13.23 3.00 -9.08
CA GLY A 95 14.60 3.44 -8.86
C GLY A 95 15.30 3.88 -10.15
N THR A 96 15.13 3.14 -11.26
CA THR A 96 15.73 3.49 -12.56
C THR A 96 15.15 4.75 -13.20
N GLN A 97 13.92 5.16 -12.83
CA GLN A 97 13.32 6.41 -13.32
C GLN A 97 13.82 7.66 -12.57
N ILE A 98 14.53 7.49 -11.45
CA ILE A 98 15.06 8.60 -10.66
C ILE A 98 16.37 9.07 -11.29
N SER A 99 16.35 10.24 -11.93
CA SER A 99 17.56 10.92 -12.39
C SER A 99 18.22 11.72 -11.26
N LEU A 100 19.54 11.87 -11.33
CA LEU A 100 20.31 12.67 -10.36
C LEU A 100 19.90 14.16 -10.36
N GLU A 101 19.40 14.64 -11.50
CA GLU A 101 18.90 16.00 -11.67
C GLU A 101 17.59 16.22 -10.90
N ASN A 102 16.66 15.25 -11.00
CA ASN A 102 15.40 15.30 -10.26
C ASN A 102 15.64 15.30 -8.75
N LEU A 103 16.64 14.56 -8.26
CA LEU A 103 17.01 14.55 -6.84
C LEU A 103 17.52 15.91 -6.35
N LYS A 104 18.28 16.64 -7.17
CA LYS A 104 18.77 17.99 -6.81
C LYS A 104 17.66 19.03 -6.72
N THR A 105 16.54 18.84 -7.42
CA THR A 105 15.38 19.75 -7.35
C THR A 105 14.53 19.57 -6.09
N ILE A 106 14.75 18.51 -5.31
CA ILE A 106 14.02 18.23 -4.08
C ILE A 106 14.44 19.24 -3.00
N LYS A 107 13.49 20.04 -2.51
CA LYS A 107 13.73 20.99 -1.42
C LYS A 107 14.01 20.24 -0.12
N ILE A 108 15.14 20.54 0.52
CA ILE A 108 15.56 19.92 1.80
C ILE A 108 14.50 20.06 2.90
N LYS A 109 13.72 21.16 2.89
CA LYS A 109 12.61 21.40 3.83
C LYS A 109 11.55 20.29 3.78
N SER A 110 11.25 19.75 2.60
CA SER A 110 10.29 18.66 2.43
C SER A 110 10.83 17.35 3.03
N VAL A 111 12.13 17.09 2.83
CA VAL A 111 12.81 15.91 3.38
C VAL A 111 12.86 15.95 4.90
N ILE A 112 13.19 17.11 5.49
CA ILE A 112 13.21 17.30 6.95
C ILE A 112 11.81 17.11 7.54
N LEU A 113 10.77 17.66 6.89
CA LEU A 113 9.39 17.50 7.34
C LEU A 113 8.99 16.01 7.33
N ALA A 114 9.21 15.31 6.22
CA ALA A 114 8.88 13.89 6.11
C ALA A 114 9.65 13.05 7.13
N SER A 115 10.95 13.30 7.30
CA SER A 115 11.79 12.60 8.27
C SER A 115 11.33 12.85 9.71
N SER A 116 11.00 14.10 10.06
CA SER A 116 10.51 14.46 11.39
C SER A 116 9.19 13.75 11.72
N VAL A 117 8.24 13.71 10.78
CA VAL A 117 6.98 12.99 10.95
C VAL A 117 7.23 11.50 11.23
N TRP A 118 8.12 10.86 10.48
CA TRP A 118 8.48 9.46 10.72
C TRP A 118 9.20 9.26 12.07
N ALA A 119 10.07 10.19 12.46
CA ALA A 119 10.77 10.16 13.74
C ALA A 119 9.81 10.24 14.94
N PHE A 120 8.65 10.89 14.80
CA PHE A 120 7.60 10.87 15.82
C PHE A 120 6.72 9.62 15.75
N ILE A 121 6.31 9.20 14.56
CA ILE A 121 5.36 8.08 14.39
C ILE A 121 5.98 6.76 14.84
N VAL A 122 7.24 6.48 14.51
CA VAL A 122 7.92 5.20 14.84
C VAL A 122 7.92 4.91 16.35
N PRO A 123 8.41 5.80 17.24
CA PRO A 123 8.43 5.53 18.68
C PRO A 123 7.02 5.48 19.28
N ILE A 124 6.10 6.34 18.81
CA ILE A 124 4.70 6.32 19.28
C ILE A 124 4.05 4.97 18.94
N SER A 125 4.25 4.48 17.71
CA SER A 125 3.76 3.17 17.29
C SER A 125 4.35 2.04 18.11
N LEU A 126 5.66 2.07 18.40
CA LEU A 126 6.33 1.04 19.21
C LEU A 126 5.80 1.00 20.65
N ILE A 127 5.63 2.16 21.28
CA ILE A 127 5.10 2.26 22.64
C ILE A 127 3.66 1.74 22.70
N LEU A 128 2.83 2.06 21.70
CA LEU A 128 1.45 1.59 21.63
C LEU A 128 1.36 0.07 21.50
N VAL A 129 2.17 -0.54 20.62
CA VAL A 129 2.15 -2.00 20.43
C VAL A 129 2.72 -2.74 21.66
N GLN A 130 3.74 -2.20 22.34
CA GLN A 130 4.30 -2.85 23.54
C GLN A 130 3.43 -2.70 24.79
N LYS A 131 2.53 -1.71 24.85
CA LYS A 131 1.62 -1.49 25.98
C LYS A 131 0.31 -2.28 25.89
N ILE A 132 0.02 -2.86 24.73
CA ILE A 132 -1.11 -3.76 24.47
C ILE A 132 -0.63 -5.18 24.73
#